data_AF-A0AB39BEL0-F1
#
_entry.id   AF-A0AB39BEL0-F1
#
_cell.length_a   1.000
_cell.length_b   1.000
_cell.length_c   1.000
_cell.angle_alpha   90.00
_cell.angle_beta   90.00
_cell.angle_gamma   90.00
#
_symmetry.space_group_name_H-M   'P 1'
#
loop_
_entity.id
_entity.type
_entity.pdbx_description
1 polymer ?
#
loop_
_entity_poly.entity_id
_entity_poly.type
_entity_poly.pdbx_seq_one_letter_code
_entity_poly.pdbx_strand_id
1 'polypeptide(L)'
;MIKGFKEFILRGNVIDLAVAVVIGAAFTAVVNAIVNSVFNPLIGALFKADSLDNVATVTIGDAEIKFGAVLGALIQFLLVAIVVYFVFVVPINHLKKVAFSLKKTPAESLEEQNEELPPTETELLIQIRDLLADQRAEAAGEPPATPHTPKH
;
A
#
# COMPACT_ATOMS: atom_id res chain seq x y z
N MET A 1 6.33 4.95 34.64
CA MET A 1 6.84 4.96 33.25
C MET A 1 6.35 3.76 32.44
N ILE A 2 6.60 2.52 32.86
CA ILE A 2 6.19 1.29 32.13
C ILE A 2 4.66 1.21 31.89
N LYS A 3 3.83 1.64 32.85
CA LYS A 3 2.36 1.65 32.70
C LYS A 3 1.89 2.64 31.61
N GLY A 4 2.44 3.86 31.60
CA GLY A 4 2.13 4.88 30.59
C GLY A 4 2.68 4.55 29.20
N PHE A 5 3.80 3.83 29.12
CA PHE A 5 4.31 3.31 27.85
C PHE A 5 3.38 2.23 27.26
N LYS A 6 2.88 1.32 28.11
CA LYS A 6 1.88 0.32 27.70
C LYS A 6 0.59 0.99 27.19
N GLU A 7 0.07 1.99 27.89
CA GLU A 7 -1.12 2.76 27.45
C GLU A 7 -0.88 3.54 26.14
N PHE A 8 0.35 3.97 25.87
CA PHE A 8 0.71 4.62 24.62
C PHE A 8 0.72 3.65 23.42
N ILE A 9 1.34 2.47 23.60
CA ILE A 9 1.40 1.43 22.56
C ILE A 9 0.00 0.85 22.30
N LEU A 10 -0.81 0.63 23.34
CA LEU A 10 -2.17 0.10 23.22
C LEU A 10 -3.17 1.03 22.52
N ARG A 11 -2.76 2.23 22.10
CA ARG A 11 -3.60 3.16 21.32
C ARG A 11 -3.91 2.67 19.88
N GLY A 12 -3.53 1.44 19.53
CA GLY A 12 -3.84 0.75 18.26
C GLY A 12 -3.04 1.29 17.08
N ASN A 13 -3.28 2.56 16.74
CA ASN A 13 -2.65 3.28 15.63
C ASN A 13 -1.10 3.28 15.69
N VAL A 14 -0.52 3.22 16.89
CA VAL A 14 0.94 3.17 17.08
C VAL A 14 1.52 1.80 16.79
N ILE A 15 0.80 0.72 17.14
CA ILE A 15 1.24 -0.65 16.87
C ILE A 15 1.22 -0.90 15.36
N ASP A 16 0.13 -0.53 14.69
CA ASP A 16 -0.01 -0.76 13.25
C ASP A 16 1.06 0.01 12.46
N LEU A 17 1.33 1.25 12.85
CA LEU A 17 2.42 2.04 12.27
C LEU A 17 3.78 1.39 12.55
N ALA A 18 4.05 0.96 13.78
CA ALA A 18 5.32 0.33 14.15
C ALA A 18 5.55 -0.98 13.36
N VAL A 19 4.51 -1.81 13.22
CA VAL A 19 4.57 -3.04 12.44
C VAL A 19 4.81 -2.74 10.97
N ALA A 20 4.11 -1.76 10.39
CA ALA A 20 4.32 -1.35 9.01
C ALA A 20 5.76 -0.91 8.73
N VAL A 21 6.36 -0.12 9.63
CA VAL A 21 7.75 0.36 9.49
C VAL A 21 8.75 -0.79 9.61
N VAL A 22 8.59 -1.69 10.59
CA VAL A 22 9.50 -2.83 10.79
C VAL A 22 9.46 -3.79 9.60
N ILE A 23 8.26 -4.13 9.12
CA ILE A 23 8.08 -5.01 7.96
C ILE A 23 8.65 -4.34 6.71
N GLY A 24 8.39 -3.04 6.50
CA GLY A 24 8.95 -2.28 5.38
C GLY A 24 10.47 -2.28 5.36
N ALA A 25 11.12 -2.11 6.52
CA ALA A 25 12.57 -2.15 6.65
C ALA A 25 13.15 -3.55 6.37
N ALA A 26 12.55 -4.59 6.97
CA ALA A 26 12.99 -5.97 6.77
C ALA A 26 12.87 -6.38 5.30
N PHE A 27 11.77 -6.02 4.65
CA PHE A 27 11.55 -6.30 3.24
C PHE A 27 12.54 -5.57 2.34
N THR A 28 12.77 -4.28 2.58
CA THR A 28 13.78 -3.49 1.85
C THR A 28 15.16 -4.16 1.94
N ALA A 29 15.53 -4.70 3.11
CA ALA A 29 16.77 -5.44 3.28
C ALA A 29 16.84 -6.71 2.41
N VAL A 30 15.75 -7.49 2.31
CA VAL A 30 15.68 -8.68 1.46
C VAL A 30 15.84 -8.32 -0.01
N VAL A 31 15.13 -7.30 -0.49
CA VAL A 31 15.25 -6.87 -1.89
C VAL A 31 16.66 -6.38 -2.18
N ASN A 32 17.23 -5.54 -1.30
CA ASN A 32 18.61 -5.07 -1.44
C ASN A 32 19.61 -6.22 -1.48
N ALA A 33 19.44 -7.25 -0.64
CA ALA A 33 20.31 -8.42 -0.66
C ALA A 33 20.27 -9.14 -2.01
N ILE A 34 19.09 -9.31 -2.61
CA ILE A 34 18.93 -9.94 -3.93
C ILE A 34 19.59 -9.08 -5.00
N VAL A 35 19.34 -7.77 -5.02
CA VAL A 35 19.90 -6.89 -6.04
C VAL A 35 21.43 -6.82 -5.92
N ASN A 36 21.96 -6.67 -4.71
CA ASN A 36 23.40 -6.61 -4.49
C ASN A 36 24.12 -7.93 -4.77
N SER A 37 23.49 -9.07 -4.49
CA SER A 37 24.13 -10.39 -4.63
C SER A 37 23.96 -11.01 -6.01
N VAL A 38 22.90 -10.66 -6.74
CA VAL A 38 22.57 -11.27 -8.04
C VAL A 38 22.74 -10.26 -9.17
N PHE A 39 22.14 -9.08 -9.05
CA PHE A 39 22.09 -8.12 -10.15
C PHE A 39 23.38 -7.31 -10.28
N ASN A 40 23.98 -6.85 -9.17
CA ASN A 40 25.23 -6.08 -9.25
C ASN A 40 26.39 -6.87 -9.90
N PRO A 41 26.62 -8.16 -9.59
CA PRO A 41 27.62 -8.95 -10.30
C PRO A 41 27.30 -9.17 -11.78
N LEU A 42 26.03 -9.37 -12.14
CA LEU A 42 25.59 -9.51 -13.54
C LEU A 42 25.85 -8.24 -14.35
N ILE A 43 25.52 -7.09 -13.78
CA ILE A 43 25.76 -5.78 -14.37
C ILE A 43 27.27 -5.54 -14.46
N GLY A 44 28.02 -5.80 -13.38
CA GLY A 44 29.48 -5.65 -13.37
C GLY A 44 30.18 -6.49 -14.44
N ALA A 45 29.72 -7.74 -14.64
CA ALA A 45 30.21 -8.61 -15.70
C ALA A 45 29.94 -8.07 -17.11
N LEU A 46 28.77 -7.46 -17.35
CA LEU A 46 28.41 -6.84 -18.64
C LEU A 46 29.23 -5.59 -18.94
N PHE A 47 29.53 -4.78 -17.92
CA PHE A 47 30.28 -3.53 -18.08
C PHE A 47 31.80 -3.68 -17.85
N LYS A 48 32.30 -4.92 -17.62
CA LYS A 48 33.71 -5.22 -17.27
C LYS A 48 34.24 -4.35 -16.11
N ALA A 49 33.39 -4.09 -15.13
CA ALA A 49 33.73 -3.31 -13.95
C ALA A 49 33.24 -4.07 -12.70
N ASP A 50 34.06 -4.14 -11.64
CA ASP A 50 33.68 -4.83 -10.39
C ASP A 50 32.42 -4.23 -9.75
N SER A 51 32.15 -2.95 -10.04
CA SER A 51 30.86 -2.29 -9.81
C SER A 51 30.66 -1.15 -10.80
N LEU A 52 29.40 -0.72 -10.97
CA LEU A 52 29.09 0.49 -11.74
C LEU A 52 29.74 1.74 -11.16
N ASP A 53 30.13 1.74 -9.88
CA ASP A 53 30.76 2.89 -9.19
C ASP A 53 32.08 3.32 -9.82
N ASN A 54 32.76 2.38 -10.48
CA ASN A 54 34.07 2.60 -11.12
C ASN A 54 33.93 2.95 -12.61
N VAL A 55 32.73 2.89 -13.16
CA VAL A 55 32.46 3.29 -14.55
C VAL A 55 32.41 4.82 -14.60
N ALA A 56 33.29 5.44 -15.37
CA ALA A 56 33.37 6.91 -15.52
C ALA A 56 33.70 7.66 -14.21
N THR A 57 34.64 7.13 -13.42
CA THR A 57 35.30 7.92 -12.38
C THR A 57 36.16 9.01 -13.03
N VAL A 58 35.86 10.27 -12.75
CA VAL A 58 36.69 11.42 -13.16
C VAL A 58 37.36 11.96 -11.91
N THR A 59 38.68 11.83 -11.85
CA THR A 59 39.49 12.36 -10.75
C THR A 59 39.87 13.80 -11.08
N ILE A 60 39.42 14.77 -10.27
CA ILE A 60 39.84 16.18 -10.36
C ILE A 60 40.59 16.50 -9.08
N GLY A 61 41.93 16.51 -9.12
CA GLY A 61 42.77 16.66 -7.93
C GLY A 61 42.64 15.48 -6.97
N ASP A 62 42.41 15.74 -5.68
CA ASP A 62 42.12 14.72 -4.65
C ASP A 62 40.64 14.28 -4.59
N ALA A 63 39.77 14.87 -5.42
CA ALA A 63 38.36 14.55 -5.45
C ALA A 63 38.04 13.50 -6.52
N GLU A 64 37.52 12.35 -6.07
CA GLU A 64 37.06 11.26 -6.93
C GLU A 64 35.56 11.40 -7.21
N ILE A 65 35.18 11.88 -8.39
CA ILE A 65 33.76 12.00 -8.77
C ILE A 65 33.32 10.72 -9.49
N LYS A 66 32.54 9.89 -8.78
CA LYS A 66 32.02 8.60 -9.26
C LYS A 66 30.65 8.76 -9.92
N PHE A 67 30.62 9.24 -11.17
CA PHE A 67 29.37 9.34 -11.93
C PHE A 67 28.69 7.98 -12.13
N GLY A 68 29.49 6.92 -12.24
CA GLY A 68 29.00 5.54 -12.30
C GLY A 68 28.25 5.09 -11.04
N ALA A 69 28.57 5.64 -9.87
CA ALA A 69 27.87 5.30 -8.63
C ALA A 69 26.44 5.85 -8.63
N VAL A 70 26.23 7.03 -9.19
CA VAL A 70 24.89 7.63 -9.35
C VAL A 70 24.07 6.81 -10.35
N LEU A 71 24.66 6.43 -11.47
CA LEU A 71 23.99 5.59 -12.46
C LEU A 71 23.67 4.19 -11.88
N GLY A 72 24.59 3.62 -11.10
CA GLY A 72 24.38 2.38 -10.36
C GLY A 72 23.23 2.49 -9.37
N ALA A 73 23.16 3.55 -8.60
CA ALA A 73 22.06 3.81 -7.67
C ALA A 73 20.70 3.96 -8.39
N LEU A 74 20.68 4.56 -9.59
CA LEU A 74 19.46 4.66 -10.40
C LEU A 74 19.00 3.29 -10.93
N ILE A 75 19.93 2.48 -11.44
CA ILE A 75 19.62 1.12 -11.91
C ILE A 75 19.15 0.24 -10.74
N GLN A 76 19.84 0.33 -9.60
CA GLN A 76 19.45 -0.32 -8.35
C GLN A 76 18.02 0.06 -7.95
N PHE A 77 17.70 1.35 -7.92
CA PHE A 77 16.38 1.84 -7.58
C PHE A 77 15.30 1.28 -8.52
N LEU A 78 15.57 1.27 -9.82
CA LEU A 78 14.65 0.73 -10.82
C LEU A 78 14.42 -0.77 -10.64
N LEU A 79 15.48 -1.54 -10.37
CA LEU A 79 15.37 -2.98 -10.11
C LEU A 79 14.56 -3.28 -8.85
N VAL A 80 14.81 -2.57 -7.75
CA VAL A 80 14.00 -2.67 -6.53
C VAL A 80 12.53 -2.39 -6.85
N ALA A 81 12.24 -1.29 -7.54
CA ALA A 81 10.87 -0.92 -7.91
C ALA A 81 10.17 -2.01 -8.76
N ILE A 82 10.88 -2.63 -9.72
CA ILE A 82 10.36 -3.73 -10.53
C ILE A 82 10.05 -4.96 -9.66
N VAL A 83 10.96 -5.35 -8.77
CA VAL A 83 10.74 -6.51 -7.88
C VAL A 83 9.55 -6.27 -6.96
N VAL A 84 9.44 -5.09 -6.34
CA VAL A 84 8.30 -4.73 -5.48
C VAL A 84 6.99 -4.75 -6.27
N TYR A 85 6.99 -4.19 -7.48
CA TYR A 85 5.81 -4.16 -8.33
C TYR A 85 5.33 -5.57 -8.70
N PHE A 86 6.23 -6.43 -9.18
CA PHE A 86 5.87 -7.79 -9.61
C PHE A 86 5.50 -8.73 -8.46
N VAL A 87 6.14 -8.59 -7.28
CA VAL A 87 5.88 -9.49 -6.15
C VAL A 87 4.66 -9.06 -5.33
N PHE A 88 4.36 -7.76 -5.24
CA PHE A 88 3.27 -7.26 -4.39
C PHE A 88 2.13 -6.66 -5.20
N VAL A 89 2.44 -5.70 -6.07
CA VAL A 89 1.39 -4.95 -6.78
C VAL A 89 0.64 -5.86 -7.73
N VAL A 90 1.34 -6.71 -8.50
CA VAL A 90 0.69 -7.62 -9.46
C VAL A 90 -0.19 -8.66 -8.76
N PRO A 91 0.26 -9.41 -7.73
CA PRO A 91 -0.59 -10.40 -7.06
C PRO A 91 -1.75 -9.76 -6.30
N ILE A 92 -1.52 -8.65 -5.59
CA ILE A 92 -2.59 -7.93 -4.89
C ILE A 92 -3.63 -7.41 -5.89
N ASN A 93 -3.19 -6.84 -7.03
CA ASN A 93 -4.10 -6.36 -8.06
C ASN A 93 -4.82 -7.52 -8.76
N HIS A 94 -4.18 -8.68 -8.91
CA HIS A 94 -4.80 -9.89 -9.46
C HIS A 94 -5.84 -10.46 -8.51
N LEU A 95 -5.53 -10.60 -7.22
CA LEU A 95 -6.47 -11.06 -6.20
C LEU A 95 -7.67 -10.13 -6.06
N LYS A 96 -7.45 -8.80 -6.11
CA LYS A 96 -8.54 -7.83 -6.15
C LYS A 96 -9.44 -8.03 -7.37
N LYS A 97 -8.87 -8.30 -8.55
CA LYS A 97 -9.65 -8.55 -9.78
C LYS A 97 -10.39 -9.88 -9.76
N VAL A 98 -9.81 -10.93 -9.17
CA VAL A 98 -10.44 -12.25 -9.02
C VAL A 98 -11.59 -12.17 -8.01
N ALA A 99 -11.36 -11.54 -6.85
CA ALA A 99 -12.42 -11.27 -5.87
C ALA A 99 -13.55 -10.41 -6.46
N PHE A 100 -13.23 -9.44 -7.32
CA PHE A 100 -14.22 -8.61 -8.01
C PHE A 100 -14.95 -9.34 -9.16
N SER A 101 -14.34 -10.37 -9.74
CA SER A 101 -14.93 -11.14 -10.86
C SER A 101 -15.81 -12.30 -10.38
N LEU A 102 -15.52 -12.88 -9.21
CA LEU A 102 -16.38 -13.86 -8.53
C LEU A 102 -17.67 -13.22 -7.99
N LYS A 103 -17.66 -11.91 -7.74
CA LYS A 103 -18.79 -11.12 -7.22
C LYS A 103 -19.81 -10.62 -8.25
N LYS A 104 -19.71 -11.07 -9.49
CA LYS A 104 -20.55 -10.57 -10.60
C LYS A 104 -21.76 -11.48 -10.87
N THR A 105 -22.44 -11.94 -9.83
CA THR A 105 -23.87 -12.29 -9.90
C THR A 105 -24.68 -11.03 -9.57
N PRO A 106 -25.60 -10.55 -10.43
CA PRO A 106 -26.27 -9.26 -10.24
C PRO A 106 -27.12 -9.10 -8.96
N ALA A 107 -27.32 -10.16 -8.19
CA ALA A 107 -28.16 -10.17 -6.98
C ALA A 107 -27.36 -10.17 -5.67
N GLU A 108 -26.07 -10.53 -5.67
CA GLU A 108 -25.25 -10.68 -4.44
C GLU A 108 -24.22 -9.57 -4.26
N SER A 109 -24.12 -8.61 -5.19
CA SER A 109 -23.29 -7.39 -5.01
C SER A 109 -23.72 -6.53 -3.82
N LEU A 110 -24.94 -6.77 -3.30
CA LEU A 110 -25.51 -6.12 -2.12
C LEU A 110 -25.22 -6.88 -0.81
N GLU A 111 -24.89 -8.17 -0.86
CA GLU A 111 -24.78 -9.01 0.34
C GLU A 111 -23.33 -9.20 0.81
N GLU A 112 -22.32 -9.15 -0.06
CA GLU A 112 -20.95 -9.49 0.35
C GLU A 112 -20.01 -8.28 0.52
N GLN A 113 -20.48 -7.03 0.39
CA GLN A 113 -19.81 -5.91 1.09
C GLN A 113 -20.00 -6.02 2.62
N ASN A 114 -20.75 -7.04 3.06
CA ASN A 114 -21.18 -7.31 4.41
C ASN A 114 -20.45 -8.52 5.05
N GLU A 115 -19.31 -8.98 4.53
CA GLU A 115 -18.37 -9.75 5.36
C GLU A 115 -17.66 -8.80 6.34
N GLU A 116 -18.40 -8.48 7.41
CA GLU A 116 -17.97 -8.00 8.73
C GLU A 116 -16.91 -6.90 8.77
N LEU A 117 -17.15 -5.81 8.03
CA LEU A 117 -16.82 -4.51 8.58
C LEU A 117 -18.09 -3.97 9.24
N PRO A 118 -18.07 -3.54 10.51
CA PRO A 118 -19.20 -2.81 11.06
C PRO A 118 -19.52 -1.65 10.10
N PRO A 119 -20.81 -1.37 9.86
CA PRO A 119 -21.22 -0.30 8.94
C PRO A 119 -20.41 0.95 9.26
N THR A 120 -19.80 1.53 8.22
CA THR A 120 -18.91 2.66 8.42
C THR A 120 -19.69 3.78 9.11
N GLU A 121 -18.99 4.63 9.89
CA GLU A 121 -19.65 5.74 10.58
C GLU A 121 -20.48 6.59 9.60
N THR A 122 -20.03 6.72 8.35
CA THR A 122 -20.75 7.45 7.30
C THR A 122 -22.02 6.73 6.85
N GLU A 123 -22.00 5.40 6.68
CA GLU A 123 -23.19 4.61 6.35
C GLU A 123 -24.22 4.62 7.48
N LEU A 124 -23.77 4.51 8.74
CA LEU A 124 -24.64 4.64 9.90
C LEU A 124 -25.28 6.03 9.97
N LEU A 125 -24.51 7.09 9.70
CA LEU A 125 -25.05 8.46 9.66
C LEU A 125 -26.06 8.66 8.53
N ILE A 126 -25.84 8.04 7.36
CA ILE A 126 -26.80 8.05 6.25
C ILE A 126 -28.09 7.33 6.67
N GLN A 127 -27.98 6.14 7.26
CA GLN A 127 -29.13 5.37 7.75
C GLN A 127 -29.90 6.15 8.82
N ILE A 128 -29.22 6.78 9.78
CA ILE A 128 -29.85 7.61 10.81
C ILE A 128 -30.55 8.82 10.18
N ARG A 129 -29.91 9.49 9.22
CA ARG A 129 -30.52 10.62 8.51
C ARG A 129 -31.82 10.19 7.81
N ASP A 130 -31.79 9.06 7.12
CA ASP A 130 -32.93 8.58 6.35
C ASP A 130 -34.07 8.13 7.30
N LEU A 131 -33.76 7.41 8.38
CA LEU A 131 -34.74 7.07 9.41
C LEU A 131 -35.36 8.30 10.10
N LEU A 132 -34.59 9.36 10.32
CA LEU A 132 -35.09 10.63 10.87
C LEU A 132 -35.94 11.40 9.86
N ALA A 133 -35.59 11.35 8.58
CA ALA A 133 -36.39 11.94 7.51
C ALA A 133 -37.75 11.25 7.38
N ASP A 134 -37.78 9.92 7.48
CA ASP A 134 -39.01 9.13 7.44
C ASP A 134 -39.91 9.42 8.65
N GLN A 135 -39.35 9.45 9.87
CA GLN A 135 -40.11 9.82 11.08
C GLN A 135 -40.71 11.24 10.98
N ARG A 136 -40.00 12.17 10.35
CA ARG A 136 -40.49 13.54 10.16
C ARG A 136 -41.59 13.63 9.10
N ALA A 137 -41.49 12.85 8.02
CA ALA A 137 -42.51 12.77 6.98
C ALA A 137 -43.81 12.14 7.51
N GLU A 138 -43.69 11.07 8.31
CA GLU A 138 -44.83 10.44 9.00
C GLU A 138 -45.55 11.43 9.93
N ALA A 139 -44.80 12.23 10.69
CA ALA A 139 -45.37 13.25 11.57
C ALA A 139 -46.06 14.40 10.81
N ALA A 140 -45.66 14.66 9.55
CA ALA A 140 -46.23 15.71 8.70
C ALA A 140 -47.40 15.22 7.82
N GLY A 141 -47.68 13.91 7.80
CA GLY A 141 -48.71 13.32 6.94
C GLY A 141 -48.33 13.29 5.45
N GLU A 142 -47.04 13.38 5.15
CA GLU A 142 -46.49 13.37 3.79
C GLU A 142 -45.98 11.96 3.43
N PRO A 143 -46.04 11.58 2.13
CA PRO A 143 -45.56 10.27 1.71
C PRO A 143 -44.06 10.09 2.01
N PRO A 144 -43.61 8.85 2.31
CA PRO A 144 -42.25 8.57 2.76
C PRO A 144 -41.20 9.05 1.74
N ALA A 145 -40.06 9.52 2.26
CA ALA A 145 -38.96 9.97 1.42
C ALA A 145 -38.38 8.76 0.66
N THR A 146 -38.13 8.92 -0.64
CA THR A 146 -37.53 7.84 -1.44
C THR A 146 -36.17 7.46 -0.88
N PRO A 147 -35.91 6.16 -0.62
CA PRO A 147 -34.63 5.71 -0.07
C PRO A 147 -33.47 6.16 -0.95
N HIS A 148 -32.51 6.87 -0.38
CA HIS A 148 -31.25 7.14 -1.05
C HIS A 148 -30.39 5.90 -0.95
N THR A 149 -30.53 4.98 -1.91
CA THR A 149 -29.52 3.94 -2.10
C THR A 149 -28.17 4.63 -2.36
N PRO A 150 -27.15 4.43 -1.51
CA PRO A 150 -25.83 4.96 -1.76
C PRO A 150 -25.34 4.40 -3.10
N LYS A 151 -25.02 5.28 -4.05
CA LYS A 151 -24.29 4.88 -5.24
C LYS A 151 -22.86 4.60 -4.79
N HIS A 152 -22.50 3.32 -4.78
CA HIS A 152 -21.11 2.86 -4.63
C HIS A 152 -20.20 3.51 -5.68
#